data_AF-A0A7Y9N4H6-F1
#
_entry.id   AF-A0A7Y9N4H6-F1
#
_cell.length_a   1.000
_cell.length_b   1.000
_cell.length_c   1.000
_cell.angle_alpha   90.00
_cell.angle_beta   90.00
_cell.angle_gamma   90.00
#
_symmetry.space_group_name_H-M   'P 1'
#
loop_
_entity.id
_entity.type
_entity.pdbx_description
1 polymer ?
#
loop_
_entity_poly.entity_id
_entity_poly.type
_entity_poly.pdbx_seq_one_letter_code
_entity_poly.pdbx_strand_id
1 'polypeptide(L)'
;MVGRTPKNTVQDWIEAARRTLVAEGIAGLKVDRLANRLGVTRGGFYHHFKDRDEFFDQVIRHWEESCRFLPEEAPPNKPAEAIDWFDRVIARLIESDGYDYHFDLAVREWARADKRAEWAVERSDRERLDTMKKFFEAIGYDSEHAAIRARVFYYHQIGYYAIGVSESIPERRKNAQLYLDILCGEEAVAAARASARKINKVRAA
;
A
#
# COMPACT_ATOMS: atom_id res chain seq x y z
N MET A 1 -37.38 15.45 -20.76
CA MET A 1 -35.99 15.26 -21.22
C MET A 1 -35.39 14.15 -20.39
N VAL A 2 -35.18 12.96 -20.97
CA VAL A 2 -34.48 11.87 -20.27
C VAL A 2 -32.99 12.21 -20.32
N GLY A 3 -32.41 12.55 -19.17
CA GLY A 3 -30.97 12.80 -19.05
C GLY A 3 -30.22 11.55 -19.47
N ARG A 4 -29.37 11.67 -20.50
CA ARG A 4 -28.56 10.56 -21.00
C ARG A 4 -27.57 10.17 -19.91
N THR A 5 -27.74 9.00 -19.30
CA THR A 5 -26.81 8.47 -18.30
C THR A 5 -25.40 8.46 -18.91
N PRO A 6 -24.38 9.01 -18.23
CA PRO A 6 -23.00 8.93 -18.69
C PRO A 6 -22.65 7.47 -18.99
N LYS A 7 -22.00 7.23 -20.14
CA LYS A 7 -21.66 5.87 -20.61
C LYS A 7 -20.60 5.20 -19.73
N ASN A 8 -20.00 5.97 -18.83
CA ASN A 8 -18.93 5.61 -17.91
C ASN A 8 -19.09 6.37 -16.59
N THR A 9 -18.43 5.89 -15.55
CA THR A 9 -18.49 6.40 -14.18
C THR A 9 -17.20 7.11 -13.80
N VAL A 10 -17.20 7.82 -12.66
CA VAL A 10 -15.98 8.35 -12.04
C VAL A 10 -14.93 7.25 -11.84
N GLN A 11 -15.36 6.06 -11.40
CA GLN A 11 -14.44 4.94 -11.18
C GLN A 11 -13.81 4.41 -12.47
N ASP A 12 -14.55 4.39 -13.59
CA ASP A 12 -13.98 4.00 -14.88
C ASP A 12 -12.84 4.95 -15.30
N TRP A 13 -12.98 6.25 -15.04
CA TRP A 13 -11.91 7.22 -15.29
C TRP A 13 -10.72 7.03 -14.36
N ILE A 14 -10.95 6.80 -13.06
CA ILE A 14 -9.88 6.58 -12.08
C ILE A 14 -9.11 5.30 -12.41
N GLU A 15 -9.79 4.21 -12.74
CA GLU A 15 -9.16 2.94 -13.12
C GLU A 15 -8.37 3.06 -14.44
N ALA A 16 -8.89 3.80 -15.42
CA ALA A 16 -8.15 4.12 -16.64
C ALA A 16 -6.90 4.99 -16.33
N ALA A 17 -7.01 5.91 -15.36
CA ALA A 17 -5.89 6.71 -14.88
C ALA A 17 -4.82 5.81 -14.24
N ARG A 18 -5.22 4.94 -13.31
CA ARG A 18 -4.33 4.00 -12.63
C ARG A 18 -3.51 3.19 -13.64
N ARG A 19 -4.18 2.54 -14.59
CA ARG A 19 -3.53 1.75 -15.65
C ARG A 19 -2.58 2.59 -16.50
N THR A 20 -3.01 3.81 -16.85
CA THR A 20 -2.19 4.72 -17.66
C THR A 20 -0.97 5.23 -16.89
N LEU A 21 -1.12 5.53 -15.59
CA LEU A 21 -0.03 5.99 -14.75
C LEU A 21 1.02 4.89 -14.57
N VAL A 22 0.60 3.64 -14.37
CA VAL A 22 1.51 2.49 -14.29
C VAL A 22 2.26 2.26 -15.61
N ALA A 23 1.58 2.39 -16.76
CA ALA A 23 2.17 2.07 -18.06
C ALA A 23 3.00 3.22 -18.67
N GLU A 24 2.60 4.48 -18.46
CA GLU A 24 3.12 5.65 -19.17
C GLU A 24 3.59 6.77 -18.24
N GLY A 25 3.41 6.62 -16.92
CA GLY A 25 3.67 7.67 -15.94
C GLY A 25 2.73 8.87 -16.09
N ILE A 26 3.03 9.94 -15.35
CA ILE A 26 2.20 11.16 -15.29
C ILE A 26 2.03 11.84 -16.66
N ALA A 27 3.01 11.69 -17.56
CA ALA A 27 2.94 12.23 -18.91
C ALA A 27 1.80 11.61 -19.76
N GLY A 28 1.39 10.38 -19.44
CA GLY A 28 0.28 9.67 -20.08
C GLY A 28 -1.11 10.16 -19.63
N LEU A 29 -1.23 10.77 -18.45
CA LEU A 29 -2.49 11.22 -17.86
C LEU A 29 -3.03 12.51 -18.52
N LYS A 30 -3.48 12.37 -19.76
CA LYS A 30 -4.13 13.42 -20.56
C LYS A 30 -5.59 13.06 -20.79
N VAL A 31 -6.49 14.03 -20.58
CA VAL A 31 -7.95 13.85 -20.71
C VAL A 31 -8.32 13.24 -22.06
N ASP A 32 -7.80 13.76 -23.17
CA ASP A 32 -8.12 13.25 -24.52
C ASP A 32 -7.68 11.79 -24.70
N ARG A 33 -6.53 11.40 -24.13
CA ARG A 33 -6.05 10.00 -24.19
C ARG A 33 -6.93 9.07 -23.39
N LEU A 34 -7.30 9.48 -22.17
CA LEU A 34 -8.19 8.70 -21.31
C LEU A 34 -9.59 8.56 -21.93
N ALA A 35 -10.13 9.64 -22.50
CA ALA A 35 -11.40 9.63 -23.21
C ALA A 35 -11.38 8.62 -24.37
N ASN A 36 -10.33 8.63 -25.19
CA ASN A 36 -10.14 7.68 -26.28
C ASN A 36 -10.05 6.23 -25.76
N ARG A 37 -9.28 5.99 -24.68
CA ARG A 37 -9.17 4.66 -24.05
C ARG A 37 -10.51 4.13 -23.55
N LEU A 38 -11.36 5.03 -23.04
CA LEU A 38 -12.70 4.71 -22.54
C LEU A 38 -13.78 4.69 -23.63
N GLY A 39 -13.46 5.04 -24.88
CA GLY A 39 -14.43 5.12 -25.98
C GLY A 39 -15.47 6.23 -25.80
N VAL A 40 -15.11 7.30 -25.09
CA VAL A 40 -15.98 8.46 -24.81
C VAL A 40 -15.36 9.74 -25.33
N THR A 41 -16.13 10.84 -25.32
CA THR A 41 -15.63 12.15 -25.74
C THR A 41 -14.96 12.86 -24.57
N ARG A 42 -14.11 13.85 -24.89
CA ARG A 42 -13.59 14.81 -23.91
C ARG A 42 -14.71 15.50 -23.11
N GLY A 43 -15.85 15.78 -23.73
CA GLY A 43 -17.02 16.34 -23.03
C GLY A 43 -17.55 15.44 -21.92
N GLY A 44 -17.45 14.11 -22.10
CA GLY A 44 -17.81 13.12 -21.08
C GLY A 44 -17.02 13.26 -19.78
N PHE A 45 -15.75 13.64 -19.86
CA PHE A 45 -14.91 13.90 -18.69
C PHE A 45 -15.49 15.02 -17.82
N TYR A 46 -15.90 16.12 -18.45
CA TYR A 46 -16.39 17.31 -17.74
C TYR A 46 -17.78 17.14 -17.11
N HIS A 47 -18.46 16.02 -17.35
CA HIS A 47 -19.64 15.64 -16.59
C HIS A 47 -19.29 15.05 -15.20
N HIS A 48 -18.07 14.54 -15.04
CA HIS A 48 -17.60 13.89 -13.81
C HIS A 48 -16.63 14.75 -13.02
N PHE A 49 -15.80 15.53 -13.71
CA PHE A 49 -14.76 16.36 -13.09
C PHE A 49 -14.85 17.78 -13.65
N LYS A 50 -14.82 18.77 -12.77
CA LYS A 50 -14.77 20.19 -13.13
C LYS A 50 -13.55 20.50 -13.98
N ASP A 51 -12.40 19.95 -13.61
CA ASP A 51 -11.13 20.17 -14.27
C ASP A 51 -10.16 18.98 -14.05
N ARG A 52 -8.95 19.12 -14.59
CA ARG A 52 -7.91 18.09 -14.48
C ARG A 52 -7.35 17.98 -13.06
N ASP A 53 -7.38 19.08 -12.30
CA ASP A 53 -6.83 19.11 -10.96
C ASP A 53 -7.73 18.33 -10.00
N GLU A 54 -9.04 18.50 -10.09
CA GLU A 54 -10.00 17.66 -9.34
C GLU A 54 -9.85 16.18 -9.68
N PHE A 55 -9.67 15.86 -10.96
CA PHE A 55 -9.43 14.48 -11.38
C PHE A 55 -8.14 13.91 -10.78
N PHE A 56 -7.07 14.70 -10.74
CA PHE A 56 -5.80 14.30 -10.15
C PHE A 56 -5.92 14.07 -8.64
N ASP A 57 -6.62 14.96 -7.93
CA ASP A 57 -6.93 14.78 -6.52
C ASP A 57 -7.70 13.47 -6.27
N GLN A 58 -8.66 13.12 -7.14
CA GLN A 58 -9.40 11.87 -7.02
C GLN A 58 -8.56 10.63 -7.33
N VAL A 59 -7.63 10.69 -8.29
CA VAL A 59 -6.68 9.60 -8.57
C VAL A 59 -5.74 9.38 -7.39
N ILE A 60 -5.21 10.47 -6.80
CA ILE A 60 -4.35 10.41 -5.61
C ILE A 60 -5.13 9.84 -4.42
N ARG A 61 -6.38 10.28 -4.21
CA ARG A 61 -7.24 9.73 -3.15
C ARG A 61 -7.47 8.24 -3.32
N HIS A 62 -7.77 7.82 -4.55
CA HIS A 62 -7.93 6.39 -4.85
C HIS A 62 -6.64 5.61 -4.57
N TRP A 63 -5.47 6.18 -4.88
CA TRP A 63 -4.19 5.58 -4.50
C TRP A 63 -4.04 5.47 -2.96
N GLU A 64 -4.33 6.53 -2.20
CA GLU A 64 -4.25 6.51 -0.73
C GLU A 64 -5.20 5.47 -0.11
N GLU A 65 -6.34 5.20 -0.75
CA GLU A 65 -7.33 4.22 -0.29
C GLU A 65 -6.97 2.78 -0.71
N SER A 66 -6.49 2.58 -1.93
CA SER A 66 -6.26 1.24 -2.50
C SER A 66 -4.85 0.69 -2.25
N CYS A 67 -3.82 1.52 -2.25
CA CYS A 67 -2.43 1.08 -2.07
C CYS A 67 -2.09 0.96 -0.58
N ARG A 68 -2.83 0.14 0.16
CA ARG A 68 -2.54 -0.15 1.58
C ARG A 68 -2.17 -1.61 1.75
N PHE A 69 -0.91 -1.87 2.09
CA PHE A 69 -0.46 -3.23 2.43
C PHE A 69 -0.57 -3.54 3.92
N LEU A 70 -0.76 -2.52 4.76
CA LEU A 70 -1.01 -2.71 6.18
C LEU A 70 -2.46 -3.15 6.42
N PRO A 71 -2.71 -4.06 7.37
CA PRO A 71 -4.06 -4.44 7.76
C PRO A 71 -4.89 -3.23 8.23
N GLU A 72 -6.21 -3.29 8.05
CA GLU A 72 -7.13 -2.23 8.50
C GLU A 72 -7.32 -2.24 10.02
N GLU A 73 -7.09 -3.39 10.64
CA GLU A 73 -7.14 -3.51 12.08
C GLU A 73 -6.01 -2.72 12.75
N ALA A 74 -6.26 -2.30 13.99
CA ALA A 74 -5.26 -1.59 14.78
C ALA A 74 -3.95 -2.42 14.88
N PRO A 75 -2.78 -1.76 14.87
CA PRO A 75 -1.51 -2.43 15.09
C PRO A 75 -1.50 -3.13 16.46
N PRO A 76 -0.76 -4.23 16.58
CA PRO A 76 -0.74 -5.05 17.79
C PRO A 76 -0.23 -4.24 18.98
N ASN A 77 -0.67 -4.59 20.18
CA ASN A 77 -0.14 -4.04 21.43
C ASN A 77 0.48 -5.10 22.35
N LYS A 78 0.44 -6.37 21.93
CA LYS A 78 1.00 -7.52 22.64
C LYS A 78 1.83 -8.38 21.69
N PRO A 79 2.88 -9.06 22.19
CA PRO A 79 3.72 -9.94 21.37
C PRO A 79 2.93 -11.03 20.63
N ALA A 80 1.92 -11.61 21.29
CA ALA A 80 1.12 -12.69 20.72
C ALA A 80 0.27 -12.25 19.50
N GLU A 81 -0.18 -10.99 19.47
CA GLU A 81 -0.97 -10.43 18.37
C GLU A 81 -0.06 -9.98 17.22
N ALA A 82 1.20 -9.66 17.52
CA ALA A 82 2.13 -9.10 16.56
C ALA A 82 2.49 -10.07 15.43
N ILE A 83 2.66 -11.36 15.73
CA ILE A 83 2.98 -12.38 14.72
C ILE A 83 1.83 -12.52 13.71
N ASP A 84 0.60 -12.73 14.20
CA ASP A 84 -0.57 -12.87 13.33
C ASP A 84 -0.81 -11.61 12.50
N TRP A 85 -0.56 -10.43 13.07
CA TRP A 85 -0.65 -9.16 12.35
C TRP A 85 0.41 -9.04 11.25
N PHE A 86 1.66 -9.43 11.53
CA PHE A 86 2.73 -9.42 10.54
C PHE A 86 2.50 -10.43 9.41
N ASP A 87 1.99 -11.62 9.71
CA ASP A 87 1.65 -12.60 8.68
C ASP A 87 0.59 -12.04 7.71
N ARG A 88 -0.38 -11.25 8.19
CA ARG A 88 -1.33 -10.53 7.33
C ARG A 88 -0.68 -9.44 6.48
N VAL A 89 0.26 -8.67 7.04
CA VAL A 89 1.07 -7.70 6.27
C VAL A 89 1.82 -8.40 5.13
N ILE A 90 2.47 -9.52 5.44
CA ILE A 90 3.25 -10.30 4.47
C ILE A 90 2.36 -10.91 3.37
N ALA A 91 1.21 -11.46 3.72
CA ALA A 91 0.26 -11.97 2.74
C ALA A 91 -0.13 -10.87 1.73
N ARG A 92 -0.48 -9.67 2.21
CA ARG A 92 -0.85 -8.53 1.37
C ARG A 92 0.30 -8.03 0.49
N LEU A 93 1.52 -7.98 1.02
CA LEU A 93 2.73 -7.54 0.30
C LEU A 93 3.24 -8.52 -0.76
N ILE A 94 3.05 -9.83 -0.55
CA ILE A 94 3.60 -10.89 -1.40
C ILE A 94 2.59 -11.37 -2.42
N GLU A 95 1.35 -11.60 -2.01
CA GLU A 95 0.32 -12.16 -2.88
C GLU A 95 -0.41 -11.09 -3.69
N SER A 96 -0.05 -9.81 -3.47
CA SER A 96 -0.66 -8.64 -4.09
C SER A 96 -2.19 -8.65 -3.93
N ASP A 97 -2.67 -9.19 -2.80
CA ASP A 97 -4.09 -9.25 -2.46
C ASP A 97 -4.58 -7.84 -2.07
N GLY A 98 -4.99 -7.08 -3.07
CA GLY A 98 -5.46 -5.71 -2.95
C GLY A 98 -4.38 -4.63 -2.95
N TYR A 99 -3.08 -4.98 -2.90
CA TYR A 99 -1.98 -4.01 -3.00
C TYR A 99 -1.27 -4.09 -4.36
N ASP A 100 -1.35 -2.99 -5.13
CA ASP A 100 -0.65 -2.82 -6.41
C ASP A 100 0.61 -1.95 -6.22
N TYR A 101 1.76 -2.60 -6.06
CA TYR A 101 3.03 -1.91 -5.88
C TYR A 101 3.47 -1.12 -7.13
N HIS A 102 3.01 -1.50 -8.34
CA HIS A 102 3.31 -0.73 -9.55
C HIS A 102 2.59 0.62 -9.51
N PHE A 103 1.36 0.65 -9.01
CA PHE A 103 0.65 1.90 -8.80
C PHE A 103 1.29 2.75 -7.69
N ASP A 104 1.73 2.13 -6.59
CA ASP A 104 2.49 2.83 -5.53
C ASP A 104 3.77 3.49 -6.07
N LEU A 105 4.56 2.76 -6.86
CA LEU A 105 5.74 3.32 -7.53
C LEU A 105 5.37 4.46 -8.49
N ALA A 106 4.34 4.29 -9.31
CA ALA A 106 3.96 5.30 -10.30
C ALA A 106 3.49 6.62 -9.65
N VAL A 107 2.84 6.57 -8.48
CA VAL A 107 2.48 7.77 -7.70
C VAL A 107 3.71 8.38 -7.03
N ARG A 108 4.65 7.59 -6.50
CA ARG A 108 5.93 8.10 -5.99
C ARG A 108 6.75 8.80 -7.07
N GLU A 109 6.68 8.29 -8.29
CA GLU A 109 7.29 8.92 -9.45
C GLU A 109 6.61 10.25 -9.81
N TRP A 110 5.27 10.28 -9.79
CA TRP A 110 4.50 11.51 -9.95
C TRP A 110 4.83 12.55 -8.88
N ALA A 111 5.01 12.14 -7.62
CA ALA A 111 5.37 13.02 -6.50
C ALA A 111 6.65 13.84 -6.74
N ARG A 112 7.55 13.40 -7.64
CA ARG A 112 8.76 14.18 -7.98
C ARG A 112 8.46 15.52 -8.68
N ALA A 113 7.26 15.66 -9.25
CA ALA A 113 6.89 16.82 -10.06
C ALA A 113 5.57 17.49 -9.64
N ASP A 114 4.82 16.93 -8.70
CA ASP A 114 3.51 17.45 -8.27
C ASP A 114 3.37 17.45 -6.74
N LYS A 115 3.13 18.63 -6.16
CA LYS A 115 3.03 18.82 -4.71
C LYS A 115 1.88 18.05 -4.06
N ARG A 116 0.78 17.78 -4.79
CA ARG A 116 -0.35 17.02 -4.25
C ARG A 116 0.04 15.57 -4.03
N ALA A 117 0.70 14.97 -5.02
CA ALA A 117 1.20 13.60 -4.94
C ALA A 117 2.33 13.50 -3.89
N GLU A 118 3.21 14.51 -3.80
CA GLU A 118 4.24 14.60 -2.76
C GLU A 118 3.63 14.55 -1.35
N TRP A 119 2.67 15.42 -1.05
CA TRP A 119 2.02 15.43 0.27
C TRP A 119 1.24 14.16 0.56
N ALA A 120 0.59 13.56 -0.43
CA ALA A 120 -0.10 12.29 -0.26
C ALA A 120 0.88 11.15 0.08
N VAL A 121 2.01 11.08 -0.64
CA VAL A 121 3.07 10.11 -0.36
C VAL A 121 3.65 10.32 1.03
N GLU A 122 3.94 11.56 1.44
CA GLU A 122 4.44 11.86 2.79
C GLU A 122 3.47 11.45 3.90
N ARG A 123 2.16 11.67 3.71
CA ARG A 123 1.13 11.25 4.66
C ARG A 123 1.06 9.73 4.77
N SER A 124 1.01 9.04 3.63
CA SER A 124 0.95 7.57 3.61
C SER A 124 2.21 6.94 4.21
N ASP A 125 3.39 7.47 3.89
CA ASP A 125 4.66 7.01 4.44
C ASP A 125 4.72 7.19 5.97
N ARG A 126 4.25 8.33 6.48
CA ARG A 126 4.15 8.57 7.93
C ARG A 126 3.23 7.59 8.62
N GLU A 127 2.01 7.41 8.10
CA GLU A 127 1.02 6.47 8.65
C GLU A 127 1.58 5.04 8.69
N ARG A 128 2.23 4.62 7.60
CA ARG A 128 2.81 3.28 7.48
C ARG A 128 3.96 3.06 8.46
N LEU A 129 4.85 4.05 8.59
CA LEU A 129 5.97 4.02 9.54
C LEU A 129 5.48 4.03 10.99
N ASP A 130 4.50 4.86 11.34
CA ASP A 130 3.94 4.94 12.70
C ASP A 130 3.23 3.64 13.08
N THR A 131 2.53 3.02 12.13
CA THR A 131 1.87 1.72 12.35
C THR A 131 2.89 0.59 12.51
N MET A 132 3.92 0.55 11.67
CA MET A 132 4.99 -0.45 11.76
C MET A 132 5.83 -0.27 13.04
N LYS A 133 6.02 0.97 13.50
CA LYS A 133 6.67 1.25 14.77
C LYS A 133 5.93 0.57 15.94
N LYS A 134 4.61 0.69 16.00
CA LYS A 134 3.79 0.04 17.05
C LYS A 134 3.92 -1.48 17.04
N PHE A 135 4.09 -2.08 15.86
CA PHE A 135 4.42 -3.50 15.75
C PHE A 135 5.74 -3.84 16.47
N PHE A 136 6.81 -3.09 16.21
CA PHE A 136 8.10 -3.32 16.87
C PHE A 136 8.05 -3.02 18.38
N GLU A 137 7.28 -2.04 18.82
CA GLU A 137 7.01 -1.79 20.26
C GLU A 137 6.29 -3.00 20.89
N ALA A 138 5.29 -3.58 20.22
CA ALA A 138 4.58 -4.76 20.69
C ALA A 138 5.46 -6.03 20.76
N ILE A 139 6.52 -6.10 19.96
CA ILE A 139 7.54 -7.15 20.05
C ILE A 139 8.47 -6.95 21.27
N GLY A 140 8.56 -5.73 21.81
CA GLY A 140 9.28 -5.42 23.04
C GLY A 140 10.42 -4.40 22.90
N TYR A 141 10.53 -3.72 21.76
CA TYR A 141 11.53 -2.67 21.58
C TYR A 141 11.07 -1.33 22.15
N ASP A 142 12.03 -0.51 22.60
CA ASP A 142 11.75 0.89 22.90
C ASP A 142 11.40 1.69 21.64
N SER A 143 10.83 2.87 21.87
CA SER A 143 10.32 3.78 20.82
C SER A 143 11.39 4.16 19.78
N GLU A 144 12.65 4.34 20.17
CA GLU A 144 13.71 4.74 19.25
C GLU A 144 14.16 3.57 18.37
N HIS A 145 14.42 2.41 18.97
CA HIS A 145 14.78 1.20 18.27
C HIS A 145 13.65 0.68 17.37
N ALA A 146 12.40 0.79 17.82
CA ALA A 146 11.21 0.45 17.04
C ALA A 146 11.06 1.33 15.80
N ALA A 147 11.30 2.64 15.93
CA ALA A 147 11.23 3.58 14.81
C ALA A 147 12.29 3.27 13.73
N ILE A 148 13.52 2.91 14.13
CA ILE A 148 14.56 2.52 13.17
C ILE A 148 14.22 1.20 12.48
N ARG A 149 13.73 0.19 13.22
CA ARG A 149 13.30 -1.08 12.62
C ARG A 149 12.15 -0.92 11.65
N ALA A 150 11.18 -0.07 11.97
CA ALA A 150 10.10 0.30 11.06
C ALA A 150 10.63 0.88 9.75
N ARG A 151 11.61 1.79 9.82
CA ARG A 151 12.27 2.36 8.63
C ARG A 151 13.01 1.29 7.83
N VAL A 152 13.79 0.43 8.49
CA VAL A 152 14.55 -0.64 7.80
C VAL A 152 13.60 -1.57 7.05
N PHE A 153 12.52 -2.04 7.70
CA PHE A 153 11.52 -2.87 7.04
C PHE A 153 10.86 -2.13 5.87
N TYR A 154 10.40 -0.90 6.11
CA TYR A 154 9.62 -0.16 5.13
C TYR A 154 10.44 0.21 3.88
N TYR A 155 11.65 0.74 4.08
CA TYR A 155 12.52 1.13 2.98
C TYR A 155 13.06 -0.09 2.23
N HIS A 156 13.27 -1.22 2.91
CA HIS A 156 13.58 -2.48 2.25
C HIS A 156 12.45 -2.90 1.29
N GLN A 157 11.18 -2.82 1.69
CA GLN A 157 10.05 -3.16 0.80
C GLN A 157 9.96 -2.21 -0.41
N ILE A 158 10.11 -0.90 -0.20
CA ILE A 158 10.17 0.06 -1.32
C ILE A 158 11.34 -0.27 -2.24
N GLY A 159 12.52 -0.57 -1.69
CA GLY A 159 13.70 -0.95 -2.45
C GLY A 159 13.46 -2.21 -3.28
N TYR A 160 12.78 -3.19 -2.72
CA TYR A 160 12.38 -4.44 -3.39
C TYR A 160 11.62 -4.17 -4.69
N TYR A 161 10.66 -3.25 -4.61
CA TYR A 161 9.86 -2.83 -5.76
C TYR A 161 10.65 -1.96 -6.73
N ALA A 162 11.43 -1.01 -6.22
CA ALA A 162 12.17 -0.05 -7.02
C ALA A 162 13.26 -0.69 -7.89
N ILE A 163 13.94 -1.74 -7.39
CA ILE A 163 14.96 -2.45 -8.17
C ILE A 163 14.39 -3.62 -9.00
N GLY A 164 13.08 -3.86 -8.91
CA GLY A 164 12.41 -4.90 -9.68
C GLY A 164 12.85 -6.32 -9.30
N VAL A 165 13.03 -6.61 -8.00
CA VAL A 165 13.39 -7.97 -7.55
C VAL A 165 12.34 -8.96 -8.05
N SER A 166 12.80 -10.00 -8.76
CA SER A 166 11.96 -11.08 -9.25
C SER A 166 12.25 -12.35 -8.46
N GLU A 167 11.38 -12.65 -7.50
CA GLU A 167 11.41 -13.87 -6.69
C GLU A 167 10.05 -14.57 -6.75
N SER A 168 10.04 -15.89 -6.62
CA SER A 168 8.80 -16.65 -6.53
C SER A 168 8.06 -16.36 -5.21
N ILE A 169 6.73 -16.47 -5.18
CA ILE A 169 5.94 -16.31 -3.94
C ILE A 169 6.46 -17.19 -2.79
N PRO A 170 6.77 -18.49 -2.99
CA PRO A 170 7.33 -19.33 -1.93
C PRO A 170 8.67 -18.81 -1.38
N GLU A 171 9.54 -18.32 -2.26
CA GLU A 171 10.83 -17.76 -1.89
C GLU A 171 10.67 -16.47 -1.08
N ARG A 172 9.81 -15.55 -1.54
CA ARG A 172 9.49 -14.32 -0.80
C ARG A 172 8.92 -14.62 0.58
N ARG A 173 8.02 -15.62 0.70
CA ARG A 173 7.45 -16.02 2.01
C ARG A 173 8.53 -16.57 2.96
N LYS A 174 9.44 -17.39 2.44
CA LYS A 174 10.59 -17.87 3.22
C LYS A 174 11.48 -16.70 3.68
N ASN A 175 11.82 -15.80 2.76
CA ASN A 175 12.67 -14.65 3.05
C ASN A 175 12.01 -13.68 4.04
N ALA A 176 10.69 -13.46 3.96
CA ALA A 176 9.94 -12.63 4.90
C ALA A 176 10.08 -13.10 6.36
N GLN A 177 10.09 -14.42 6.60
CA GLN A 177 10.30 -14.96 7.94
C GLN A 177 11.74 -14.74 8.43
N LEU A 178 12.74 -14.87 7.55
CA LEU A 178 14.13 -14.56 7.89
C LEU A 178 14.35 -13.07 8.16
N TYR A 179 13.74 -12.19 7.38
CA TYR A 179 13.76 -10.75 7.65
C TYR A 179 13.13 -10.44 9.01
N LEU A 180 12.02 -11.09 9.36
CA LEU A 180 11.40 -10.94 10.67
C LEU A 180 12.36 -11.37 11.79
N ASP A 181 12.98 -12.54 11.66
CA ASP A 181 13.94 -13.04 12.66
C ASP A 181 15.14 -12.09 12.82
N ILE A 182 15.65 -11.52 11.72
CA ILE A 182 16.76 -10.54 11.75
C ILE A 182 16.34 -9.21 12.40
N LEU A 183 15.16 -8.70 12.05
CA LEU A 183 14.69 -7.40 12.52
C LEU A 183 14.19 -7.44 13.97
N CYS A 184 13.60 -8.55 14.39
CA CYS A 184 13.02 -8.74 15.71
C CYS A 184 13.88 -9.56 16.68
N GLY A 185 14.91 -10.25 16.20
CA GLY A 185 15.69 -11.20 16.99
C GLY A 185 14.95 -12.53 17.19
N GLU A 186 15.65 -13.63 16.97
CA GLU A 186 15.08 -14.99 17.00
C GLU A 186 14.39 -15.30 18.35
N GLU A 187 14.97 -14.88 19.47
CA GLU A 187 14.42 -15.12 20.81
C GLU A 187 13.08 -14.39 21.03
N ALA A 188 12.98 -13.12 20.61
CA ALA A 188 11.75 -12.34 20.78
C ALA A 188 10.63 -12.88 19.88
N VAL A 189 10.97 -13.27 18.65
CA VAL A 189 10.02 -13.92 17.73
C VAL A 189 9.55 -15.27 18.28
N ALA A 190 10.45 -16.07 18.84
CA ALA A 190 10.10 -17.35 19.46
C ALA A 190 9.16 -17.16 20.66
N ALA A 191 9.44 -16.18 21.53
CA ALA A 191 8.59 -15.85 22.68
C ALA A 191 7.19 -15.36 22.24
N ALA A 192 7.12 -14.51 21.20
CA ALA A 192 5.89 -14.03 20.61
C ALA A 192 5.06 -15.17 20.01
N ARG A 193 5.67 -16.05 19.21
CA ARG A 193 5.04 -17.25 18.62
C ARG A 193 4.53 -18.21 19.70
N ALA A 194 5.30 -18.44 20.77
CA ALA A 194 4.88 -19.28 21.88
C ALA A 194 3.65 -18.72 22.60
N SER A 195 3.60 -17.40 22.76
CA SER A 195 2.46 -16.69 23.37
C SER A 195 1.20 -16.79 22.51
N ALA A 196 1.33 -16.60 21.19
CA ALA A 196 0.22 -16.74 20.23
C ALA A 196 -0.41 -18.15 20.27
N ARG A 197 0.43 -19.20 20.28
CA ARG A 197 -0.03 -20.60 20.36
C ARG A 197 -0.81 -20.90 21.64
N LYS A 198 -0.41 -20.32 22.78
CA LYS A 198 -1.14 -20.49 24.05
C LYS A 198 -2.53 -19.86 23.98
N ILE A 199 -2.64 -18.64 23.44
CA ILE A 199 -3.93 -17.95 23.29
C ILE A 199 -4.88 -18.72 22.37
N ASN A 200 -4.37 -19.20 21.23
CA ASN A 200 -5.21 -19.94 20.28
C ASN A 200 -5.71 -21.27 20.84
N LYS A 201 -4.90 -21.97 21.66
CA LYS A 201 -5.36 -23.18 22.37
C LYS A 201 -6.47 -22.88 23.39
N VAL A 202 -6.36 -21.76 24.13
CA VAL A 202 -7.40 -21.36 25.09
C VAL A 202 -8.71 -20.99 24.39
N ARG A 203 -8.65 -20.37 23.20
CA ARG A 203 -9.84 -20.01 22.42
C ARG A 203 -10.55 -21.21 21.76
N ALA A 204 -9.83 -22.31 21.55
CA ALA A 204 -10.36 -23.51 20.89
C ALA A 204 -10.90 -24.57 21.86
N ALA A 205 -10.74 -24.36 23.17
CA ALA A 205 -11.25 -25.21 24.24
C ALA A 205 -12.54 -24.62 24.82
#